data_AF-A0A6A8QL72-F1
#
_entry.id   AF-A0A6A8QL72-F1
#
_cell.length_a   1.000
_cell.length_b   1.000
_cell.length_c   1.000
_cell.angle_alpha   90.00
_cell.angle_beta   90.00
_cell.angle_gamma   90.00
#
_symmetry.space_group_name_H-M   'P 1'
#
loop_
_entity.id
_entity.type
_entity.pdbx_description
1 polymer ?
#
loop_
_entity_poly.entity_id
_entity_poly.type
_entity_poly.pdbx_seq_one_letter_code
_entity_poly.pdbx_strand_id
1 'polypeptide(L)'
;MFSRRNVLAGLAGVLIAGGAVPLAGRSPAAAVPLMEGDFERRLKTLETASGGRLGVAFVDKETGAVRGHRLNERFLMCSTFKLLLVGAVLSQVDSGKERLDRRIMIRSEDILEYAPVTRTHLDGPGMTVSELCDAAMTLSDNTAANLLLDALGGAETLIAFARSLGDPVTRLDRKEPDLNLMVADDIRDTTTPAAMAADLDALILGDRLSPEMRHRLTKWLIGNQTGAHRLRAGLPHGWKIGDKTGSGVGIANDVALVWPPGRAPFLLSVYLTGATGTAVQRDAVLAETARLAARIVAA
;
A
#
# COMPACT_ATOMS: atom_id res chain seq x y z
N MET A 1 -2.85 52.39 -51.55
CA MET A 1 -2.16 53.69 -51.69
C MET A 1 -2.19 54.40 -50.35
N PHE A 2 -1.01 54.79 -49.86
CA PHE A 2 -0.62 55.86 -48.90
C PHE A 2 -1.66 56.39 -47.87
N SER A 3 -1.34 56.65 -46.60
CA SER A 3 -0.15 57.39 -46.14
C SER A 3 0.04 57.34 -44.62
N ARG A 4 1.31 57.50 -44.22
CA ARG A 4 1.85 57.83 -42.89
C ARG A 4 1.56 59.29 -42.47
N ARG A 5 1.55 59.56 -41.16
CA ARG A 5 2.24 60.70 -40.44
C ARG A 5 1.84 60.68 -38.94
N ASN A 6 2.74 60.33 -38.02
CA ASN A 6 3.73 61.14 -37.29
C ASN A 6 3.14 62.25 -36.38
N VAL A 7 3.31 62.08 -35.06
CA VAL A 7 3.67 63.17 -34.11
C VAL A 7 4.65 62.62 -33.07
N LEU A 8 5.81 63.27 -32.98
CA LEU A 8 6.85 63.14 -31.96
C LEU A 8 6.48 63.99 -30.73
N ALA A 9 6.74 63.48 -29.53
CA ALA A 9 7.11 64.30 -28.37
C ALA A 9 7.99 63.45 -27.46
N GLY A 10 9.27 63.84 -27.33
CA GLY A 10 10.25 63.16 -26.50
C GLY A 10 10.15 63.58 -25.03
N LEU A 11 10.78 62.78 -24.18
CA LEU A 11 11.47 63.25 -22.98
C LEU A 11 12.45 62.17 -22.52
N ALA A 12 13.69 62.62 -22.35
CA ALA A 12 14.84 61.85 -21.89
C ALA A 12 14.65 61.38 -20.44
N GLY A 13 15.20 60.20 -20.10
CA GLY A 13 15.18 59.71 -18.73
C GLY A 13 16.08 58.49 -18.52
N VAL A 14 17.32 58.75 -18.13
CA VAL A 14 18.19 57.96 -17.23
C VAL A 14 18.65 56.56 -17.69
N LEU A 15 19.93 56.50 -18.07
CA LEU A 15 20.74 55.27 -18.09
C LEU A 15 20.94 54.76 -16.65
N ILE A 16 20.30 53.65 -16.29
CA ILE A 16 20.71 52.83 -15.15
C ILE A 16 21.45 51.62 -15.70
N ALA A 17 22.75 51.54 -15.42
CA ALA A 17 23.58 50.39 -15.71
C ALA A 17 23.06 49.17 -14.93
N GLY A 18 22.33 48.29 -15.61
CA GLY A 18 21.91 47.00 -15.08
C GLY A 18 23.12 46.07 -14.97
N GLY A 19 23.74 46.01 -13.79
CA GLY A 19 24.67 44.95 -13.46
C GLY A 19 23.93 43.62 -13.45
N ALA A 20 24.21 42.77 -14.43
CA ALA A 20 23.73 41.39 -14.45
C ALA A 20 24.38 40.63 -13.27
N VAL A 21 23.62 40.43 -12.20
CA VAL A 21 23.98 39.46 -11.16
C VAL A 21 23.78 38.08 -11.78
N PRO A 22 24.80 37.23 -11.90
CA PRO A 22 24.58 35.87 -12.35
C PRO A 22 23.76 35.17 -11.27
N LEU A 23 22.53 34.80 -11.61
CA LEU A 23 21.76 33.82 -10.86
C LEU A 23 22.56 32.51 -10.90
N ALA A 24 23.39 32.29 -9.89
CA ALA A 24 24.01 31.02 -9.64
C ALA A 24 22.90 29.96 -9.57
N GLY A 25 22.81 29.12 -10.60
CA GLY A 25 21.94 27.96 -10.60
C GLY A 25 22.28 27.13 -9.38
N ARG A 26 21.35 27.06 -8.42
CA ARG A 26 21.42 26.05 -7.37
C ARG A 26 21.29 24.71 -8.05
N SER A 27 22.42 24.01 -8.20
CA SER A 27 22.42 22.57 -8.48
C SER A 27 21.46 21.89 -7.49
N PRO A 28 20.66 20.91 -7.92
CA PRO A 28 19.88 20.14 -6.98
C PRO A 28 20.87 19.53 -6.00
N ALA A 29 20.71 19.83 -4.71
CA ALA A 29 21.53 19.22 -3.68
C ALA A 29 21.40 17.71 -3.86
N ALA A 30 22.53 17.06 -4.19
CA ALA A 30 22.60 15.61 -4.23
C ALA A 30 22.03 15.10 -2.89
N ALA A 31 21.04 14.22 -2.96
CA ALA A 31 20.44 13.66 -1.76
C ALA A 31 21.55 13.02 -0.94
N VAL A 32 21.84 13.59 0.24
CA VAL A 32 22.85 13.03 1.13
C VAL A 32 22.43 11.59 1.47
N PRO A 33 23.29 10.59 1.25
CA PRO A 33 23.00 9.21 1.64
C PRO A 33 22.54 9.15 3.09
N LEU A 34 21.45 8.45 3.36
CA LEU A 34 21.01 8.21 4.73
C LEU A 34 22.08 7.39 5.45
N MET A 35 22.72 7.94 6.48
CA MET A 35 23.63 7.18 7.34
C MET A 35 22.87 6.03 8.01
N GLU A 36 23.57 4.92 8.28
CA GLU A 36 22.99 3.78 9.01
C GLU A 36 22.50 4.25 10.39
N GLY A 37 21.19 4.16 10.65
CA GLY A 37 20.50 4.70 11.84
C GLY A 37 19.65 5.96 11.59
N ASP A 38 19.77 6.63 10.45
CA ASP A 38 18.92 7.78 10.10
C ASP A 38 17.48 7.40 9.83
N PHE A 39 17.26 6.24 9.21
CA PHE A 39 15.92 5.77 8.85
C PHE A 39 15.05 5.58 10.08
N GLU A 40 15.50 4.75 11.03
CA GLU A 40 14.77 4.43 12.26
C GLU A 40 14.49 5.68 13.11
N ARG A 41 15.47 6.58 13.22
CA ARG A 41 15.29 7.86 13.93
C ARG A 41 14.18 8.70 13.30
N ARG A 42 14.14 8.79 11.97
CA ARG A 42 13.09 9.55 11.25
C ARG A 42 11.73 8.88 11.36
N LEU A 43 11.66 7.55 11.35
CA LEU A 43 10.42 6.81 11.62
C LEU A 43 9.89 7.11 13.04
N LYS A 44 10.76 7.17 14.04
CA LYS A 44 10.38 7.56 15.41
C LYS A 44 9.85 9.00 15.50
N THR A 45 10.41 9.92 14.71
CA THR A 45 9.88 11.28 14.59
C THR A 45 8.48 11.28 13.97
N LEU A 46 8.25 10.51 12.90
CA LEU A 46 6.93 10.37 12.29
C LEU A 46 5.91 9.75 13.25
N GLU A 47 6.29 8.72 13.99
CA GLU A 47 5.47 8.13 15.05
C GLU A 47 5.02 9.20 16.03
N THR A 48 5.98 9.94 16.61
CA THR A 48 5.70 10.97 17.62
C THR A 48 4.76 12.05 17.06
N ALA A 49 5.00 12.51 15.82
CA ALA A 49 4.19 13.53 15.18
C ALA A 49 2.77 13.07 14.85
N SER A 50 2.56 11.76 14.63
CA SER A 50 1.25 11.20 14.31
C SER A 50 0.29 11.11 15.51
N GLY A 51 0.84 11.17 16.74
CA GLY A 51 0.12 10.91 17.97
C GLY A 51 -0.29 9.45 18.18
N GLY A 52 0.15 8.53 17.32
CA GLY A 52 -0.14 7.11 17.37
C GLY A 52 1.11 6.24 17.47
N ARG A 53 1.00 5.00 17.03
CA ARG A 53 2.10 4.02 16.95
C ARG A 53 2.32 3.60 15.51
N LEU A 54 3.58 3.65 15.06
CA LEU A 54 4.00 3.38 13.68
C LEU A 54 4.89 2.14 13.64
N GLY A 55 4.45 1.12 12.92
CA GLY A 55 5.23 -0.07 12.60
C GLY A 55 5.66 -0.06 11.14
N VAL A 56 6.93 -0.32 10.88
CA VAL A 56 7.51 -0.32 9.53
C VAL A 56 8.48 -1.48 9.39
N ALA A 57 8.31 -2.27 8.33
CA ALA A 57 9.34 -3.17 7.83
C ALA A 57 9.74 -2.78 6.41
N PHE A 58 11.04 -2.57 6.20
CA PHE A 58 11.68 -2.39 4.90
C PHE A 58 12.61 -3.58 4.65
N VAL A 59 12.38 -4.29 3.55
CA VAL A 59 13.15 -5.47 3.15
C VAL A 59 13.71 -5.23 1.76
N ASP A 60 15.02 -5.03 1.65
CA ASP A 60 15.69 -4.78 0.38
C ASP A 60 16.17 -6.09 -0.24
N LYS A 61 15.61 -6.47 -1.40
CA LYS A 61 15.96 -7.76 -2.03
C LYS A 61 17.29 -7.71 -2.77
N GLU A 62 17.87 -6.54 -2.98
CA GLU A 62 19.21 -6.42 -3.55
C GLU A 62 20.30 -6.78 -2.53
N THR A 63 20.19 -6.23 -1.32
CA THR A 63 21.21 -6.38 -0.27
C THR A 63 20.86 -7.46 0.75
N GLY A 64 19.59 -7.89 0.82
CA GLY A 64 19.06 -8.76 1.87
C GLY A 64 18.81 -8.03 3.19
N ALA A 65 19.00 -6.71 3.27
CA ALA A 65 18.84 -5.94 4.49
C ALA A 65 17.37 -5.88 4.93
N VAL A 66 17.14 -6.09 6.22
CA VAL A 66 15.84 -5.88 6.89
C VAL A 66 16.02 -4.78 7.94
N ARG A 67 15.25 -3.69 7.81
CA ARG A 67 15.36 -2.50 8.67
C ARG A 67 13.96 -1.95 8.96
N GLY A 68 13.79 -1.22 10.06
CA GLY A 68 12.50 -0.58 10.34
C GLY A 68 12.29 -0.19 11.79
N HIS A 69 11.03 0.09 12.14
CA HIS A 69 10.62 0.53 13.48
C HIS A 69 9.47 -0.35 13.94
N ARG A 70 9.52 -0.87 15.17
CA ARG A 70 8.50 -1.78 15.74
C ARG A 70 8.15 -2.98 14.84
N LEU A 71 9.17 -3.52 14.18
CA LEU A 71 9.09 -4.61 13.18
C LEU A 71 8.21 -5.79 13.62
N ASN A 72 8.31 -6.16 14.90
CA ASN A 72 7.71 -7.36 15.48
C ASN A 72 6.57 -7.05 16.46
N GLU A 73 6.12 -5.79 16.52
CA GLU A 73 4.95 -5.46 17.31
C GLU A 73 3.67 -5.70 16.51
N ARG A 74 2.58 -6.01 17.22
CA ARG A 74 1.28 -6.28 16.59
C ARG A 74 0.56 -5.00 16.19
N PHE A 75 -0.05 -5.03 15.01
CA PHE A 75 -0.93 -3.98 14.49
C PHE A 75 -2.17 -4.63 13.87
N LEU A 76 -3.31 -3.98 14.02
CA LEU A 76 -4.56 -4.40 13.39
C LEU A 76 -4.38 -4.36 11.87
N MET A 77 -4.70 -5.47 11.20
CA MET A 77 -4.54 -5.56 9.74
C MET A 77 -5.47 -4.58 9.02
N CYS A 78 -6.71 -4.47 9.51
CA CYS A 78 -7.82 -3.96 8.70
C CYS A 78 -7.80 -4.69 7.35
N SER A 79 -8.16 -4.02 6.25
CA SER A 79 -8.19 -4.64 4.92
C SER A 79 -6.86 -5.11 4.31
N THR A 80 -5.70 -5.01 4.99
CA THR A 80 -4.46 -5.62 4.46
C THR A 80 -4.53 -7.16 4.46
N PHE A 81 -5.37 -7.77 5.31
CA PHE A 81 -5.60 -9.22 5.32
C PHE A 81 -6.08 -9.77 3.96
N LYS A 82 -6.71 -8.92 3.13
CA LYS A 82 -7.23 -9.29 1.82
C LYS A 82 -6.12 -9.78 0.88
N LEU A 83 -4.87 -9.34 1.09
CA LEU A 83 -3.69 -9.87 0.40
C LEU A 83 -3.52 -11.37 0.69
N LEU A 84 -3.51 -11.76 1.96
CA LEU A 84 -3.42 -13.16 2.37
C LEU A 84 -4.63 -13.97 1.90
N LEU A 85 -5.83 -13.39 2.00
CA LEU A 85 -7.06 -14.03 1.56
C LEU A 85 -7.00 -14.40 0.08
N VAL A 86 -6.66 -13.43 -0.78
CA VAL A 86 -6.55 -13.70 -2.22
C VAL A 86 -5.38 -14.63 -2.50
N GLY A 87 -4.24 -14.50 -1.81
CA GLY A 87 -3.15 -15.47 -1.89
C GLY A 87 -3.59 -16.91 -1.58
N ALA A 88 -4.42 -17.10 -0.55
CA ALA A 88 -4.97 -18.41 -0.17
C ALA A 88 -5.92 -18.97 -1.23
N VAL A 89 -6.82 -18.13 -1.76
CA VAL A 89 -7.74 -18.50 -2.86
C VAL A 89 -6.96 -18.94 -4.09
N LEU A 90 -5.94 -18.16 -4.49
CA LEU A 90 -5.09 -18.51 -5.63
C LEU A 90 -4.30 -19.81 -5.41
N SER A 91 -3.87 -20.08 -4.17
CA SER A 91 -3.24 -21.36 -3.83
C SER A 91 -4.22 -22.56 -3.91
N GLN A 92 -5.50 -22.35 -3.58
CA GLN A 92 -6.53 -23.36 -3.83
C GLN A 92 -6.77 -23.59 -5.32
N VAL A 93 -6.69 -22.53 -6.15
CA VAL A 93 -6.75 -22.66 -7.61
C VAL A 93 -5.58 -23.50 -8.15
N ASP A 94 -4.35 -23.20 -7.72
CA ASP A 94 -3.15 -23.96 -8.13
C ASP A 94 -3.24 -25.45 -7.77
N SER A 95 -3.89 -25.77 -6.64
CA SER A 95 -4.09 -27.15 -6.19
C SER A 95 -5.36 -27.81 -6.72
N GLY A 96 -6.11 -27.14 -7.61
CA GLY A 96 -7.34 -27.66 -8.23
C GLY A 96 -8.54 -27.75 -7.28
N LYS A 97 -8.47 -27.14 -6.10
CA LYS A 97 -9.55 -27.09 -5.11
C LYS A 97 -10.57 -25.98 -5.37
N GLU A 98 -10.16 -24.97 -6.13
CA GLU A 98 -10.99 -23.83 -6.52
C GLU A 98 -10.82 -23.55 -8.02
N ARG A 99 -11.78 -22.86 -8.63
CA ARG A 99 -11.68 -22.35 -10.00
C ARG A 99 -12.00 -20.85 -10.04
N LEU A 100 -11.17 -20.11 -10.76
CA LEU A 100 -11.32 -18.67 -10.94
C LEU A 100 -12.64 -18.27 -11.61
N ASP A 101 -13.20 -19.14 -12.46
CA ASP A 101 -14.45 -18.91 -13.20
C ASP A 101 -15.71 -19.35 -12.44
N ARG A 102 -15.56 -20.02 -11.29
CA ARG A 102 -16.68 -20.39 -10.43
C ARG A 102 -17.38 -19.11 -9.98
N ARG A 103 -18.70 -19.06 -10.14
CA ARG A 103 -19.51 -17.92 -9.68
C ARG A 103 -19.97 -18.12 -8.24
N ILE A 104 -19.95 -17.02 -7.49
CA ILE A 104 -20.56 -16.88 -6.17
C ILE A 104 -21.71 -15.90 -6.32
N MET A 105 -22.91 -16.35 -5.96
CA MET A 105 -24.10 -15.52 -5.93
C MET A 105 -23.94 -14.45 -4.84
N ILE A 106 -24.29 -13.21 -5.17
CA ILE A 106 -24.29 -12.09 -4.23
C ILE A 106 -25.74 -11.81 -3.87
N ARG A 107 -26.06 -11.90 -2.58
CA ARG A 107 -27.39 -11.62 -2.06
C ARG A 107 -27.44 -10.27 -1.40
N SER A 108 -28.64 -9.72 -1.27
CA SER A 108 -28.85 -8.43 -0.59
C SER A 108 -28.36 -8.45 0.85
N GLU A 109 -28.48 -9.58 1.56
CA GLU A 109 -27.98 -9.77 2.92
C GLU A 109 -26.43 -9.81 3.03
N ASP A 110 -25.72 -10.06 1.94
CA ASP A 110 -24.24 -10.10 1.94
C ASP A 110 -23.64 -8.69 1.88
N ILE A 111 -24.39 -7.70 1.39
CA ILE A 111 -23.85 -6.37 1.09
C ILE A 111 -23.54 -5.59 2.36
N LEU A 112 -22.25 -5.29 2.55
CA LEU A 112 -21.75 -4.41 3.58
C LEU A 112 -21.79 -2.92 3.16
N GLU A 113 -21.53 -2.03 4.13
CA GLU A 113 -21.49 -0.58 3.91
C GLU A 113 -20.47 -0.19 2.83
N TYR A 114 -19.26 -0.74 2.89
CA TYR A 114 -18.21 -0.50 1.89
C TYR A 114 -18.13 -1.66 0.88
N ALA A 115 -18.91 -1.57 -0.17
CA ALA A 115 -19.10 -2.59 -1.20
C ALA A 115 -19.17 -1.97 -2.62
N PRO A 116 -18.12 -1.27 -3.09
CA PRO A 116 -18.16 -0.48 -4.31
C PRO A 116 -18.37 -1.28 -5.59
N VAL A 117 -18.06 -2.59 -5.61
CA VAL A 117 -18.20 -3.46 -6.77
C VAL A 117 -19.35 -4.44 -6.59
N THR A 118 -19.37 -5.16 -5.47
CA THR A 118 -20.35 -6.24 -5.25
C THR A 118 -21.79 -5.73 -5.22
N ARG A 119 -22.03 -4.52 -4.72
CA ARG A 119 -23.36 -3.90 -4.72
C ARG A 119 -23.93 -3.68 -6.12
N THR A 120 -23.09 -3.47 -7.13
CA THR A 120 -23.56 -3.27 -8.51
C THR A 120 -23.93 -4.57 -9.21
N HIS A 121 -23.74 -5.72 -8.55
CA HIS A 121 -24.01 -7.06 -9.08
C HIS A 121 -25.19 -7.75 -8.37
N LEU A 122 -25.95 -7.01 -7.55
CA LEU A 122 -27.21 -7.49 -6.99
C LEU A 122 -28.18 -7.90 -8.11
N ASP A 123 -28.98 -8.94 -7.84
CA ASP A 123 -29.95 -9.54 -8.77
C ASP A 123 -29.35 -10.09 -10.08
N GLY A 124 -28.02 -10.07 -10.21
CA GLY A 124 -27.28 -10.66 -11.33
C GLY A 124 -26.89 -12.13 -11.09
N PRO A 125 -26.11 -12.73 -12.02
CA PRO A 125 -25.65 -14.12 -11.88
C PRO A 125 -24.55 -14.31 -10.81
N GLY A 126 -24.30 -13.29 -9.98
CA GLY A 126 -23.14 -13.21 -9.10
C GLY A 126 -21.84 -12.90 -9.83
N MET A 127 -20.75 -12.88 -9.07
CA MET A 127 -19.41 -12.61 -9.57
C MET A 127 -18.57 -13.88 -9.57
N THR A 128 -17.64 -14.00 -10.52
CA THR A 128 -16.64 -15.07 -10.50
C THR A 128 -15.67 -14.88 -9.33
N VAL A 129 -15.04 -15.98 -8.89
CA VAL A 129 -13.97 -15.91 -7.88
C VAL A 129 -12.88 -14.91 -8.31
N SER A 130 -12.50 -14.89 -9.58
CA SER A 130 -11.53 -13.90 -10.10
C SER A 130 -12.02 -12.46 -9.99
N GLU A 131 -13.30 -12.20 -10.27
CA GLU A 131 -13.89 -10.85 -10.16
C GLU A 131 -13.96 -10.39 -8.70
N LEU A 132 -14.25 -11.30 -7.77
CA LEU A 132 -14.25 -11.01 -6.34
C LEU A 132 -12.82 -10.77 -5.81
N CYS A 133 -11.84 -11.55 -6.26
CA CYS A 133 -10.44 -11.32 -5.92
C CYS A 133 -9.96 -9.95 -6.40
N ASP A 134 -10.33 -9.56 -7.63
CA ASP A 134 -10.04 -8.23 -8.16
C ASP A 134 -10.69 -7.15 -7.28
N ALA A 135 -12.00 -7.23 -7.03
CA ALA A 135 -12.73 -6.26 -6.21
C ALA A 135 -12.13 -6.10 -4.79
N ALA A 136 -11.77 -7.21 -4.15
CA ALA A 136 -11.14 -7.22 -2.83
C ALA A 136 -9.73 -6.60 -2.85
N MET A 137 -8.96 -6.78 -3.92
CA MET A 137 -7.59 -6.26 -4.02
C MET A 137 -7.53 -4.81 -4.49
N THR A 138 -8.29 -4.44 -5.53
CA THR A 138 -8.13 -3.16 -6.23
C THR A 138 -8.99 -2.04 -5.69
N LEU A 139 -10.16 -2.38 -5.14
CA LEU A 139 -11.11 -1.44 -4.55
C LEU A 139 -11.41 -1.74 -3.08
N SER A 140 -10.75 -2.75 -2.51
CA SER A 140 -10.89 -3.13 -1.09
C SER A 140 -12.32 -3.49 -0.67
N ASP A 141 -13.14 -4.01 -1.60
CA ASP A 141 -14.55 -4.34 -1.39
C ASP A 141 -14.72 -5.34 -0.22
N ASN A 142 -15.50 -4.95 0.80
CA ASN A 142 -15.62 -5.74 2.03
C ASN A 142 -16.51 -6.96 1.85
N THR A 143 -17.60 -6.83 1.09
CA THR A 143 -18.47 -7.97 0.78
C THR A 143 -17.71 -9.01 -0.03
N ALA A 144 -16.92 -8.59 -1.03
CA ALA A 144 -16.10 -9.51 -1.80
C ALA A 144 -15.14 -10.31 -0.91
N ALA A 145 -14.50 -9.64 0.05
CA ALA A 145 -13.63 -10.32 0.99
C ALA A 145 -14.38 -11.30 1.91
N ASN A 146 -15.56 -10.97 2.42
CA ASN A 146 -16.35 -11.90 3.22
C ASN A 146 -16.79 -13.13 2.41
N LEU A 147 -17.28 -12.93 1.18
CA LEU A 147 -17.69 -14.02 0.28
C LEU A 147 -16.51 -14.94 -0.07
N LEU A 148 -15.34 -14.37 -0.35
CA LEU A 148 -14.12 -15.14 -0.59
C LEU A 148 -13.66 -15.89 0.66
N LEU A 149 -13.75 -15.26 1.85
CA LEU A 149 -13.36 -15.92 3.10
C LEU A 149 -14.28 -17.10 3.40
N ASP A 150 -15.59 -16.97 3.16
CA ASP A 150 -16.54 -18.07 3.30
C ASP A 150 -16.27 -19.19 2.30
N ALA A 151 -16.04 -18.85 1.04
CA ALA A 151 -15.66 -19.81 0.01
C ALA A 151 -14.36 -20.55 0.33
N LEU A 152 -13.39 -19.88 0.95
CA LEU A 152 -12.11 -20.47 1.37
C LEU A 152 -12.28 -21.52 2.48
N GLY A 153 -13.33 -21.40 3.30
CA GLY A 153 -13.52 -22.20 4.52
C GLY A 153 -13.23 -21.42 5.81
N GLY A 154 -13.36 -20.10 5.80
CA GLY A 154 -13.30 -19.25 6.99
C GLY A 154 -11.89 -18.84 7.44
N ALA A 155 -11.85 -18.10 8.55
CA ALA A 155 -10.63 -17.52 9.10
C ALA A 155 -9.58 -18.57 9.51
N GLU A 156 -10.02 -19.72 10.04
CA GLU A 156 -9.10 -20.82 10.41
C GLU A 156 -8.31 -21.33 9.20
N THR A 157 -8.96 -21.50 8.05
CA THR A 157 -8.30 -21.92 6.81
C THR A 157 -7.31 -20.86 6.32
N LEU A 158 -7.66 -19.58 6.42
CA LEU A 158 -6.75 -18.50 6.08
C LEU A 158 -5.52 -18.48 6.99
N ILE A 159 -5.68 -18.73 8.29
CA ILE A 159 -4.55 -18.77 9.22
C ILE A 159 -3.70 -20.01 9.04
N ALA A 160 -4.29 -21.17 8.74
CA ALA A 160 -3.52 -22.34 8.32
C ALA A 160 -2.71 -22.04 7.06
N PHE A 161 -3.26 -21.29 6.10
CA PHE A 161 -2.53 -20.83 4.93
C PHE A 161 -1.36 -19.90 5.32
N ALA A 162 -1.57 -18.88 6.14
CA ALA A 162 -0.48 -18.01 6.62
C ALA A 162 0.63 -18.81 7.32
N ARG A 163 0.28 -19.77 8.18
CA ARG A 163 1.26 -20.69 8.81
C ARG A 163 2.07 -21.48 7.79
N SER A 164 1.46 -21.88 6.68
CA SER A 164 2.16 -22.58 5.59
C SER A 164 3.12 -21.68 4.80
N LEU A 165 3.03 -20.35 4.94
CA LEU A 165 4.03 -19.40 4.42
C LEU A 165 5.24 -19.23 5.35
N GLY A 166 5.21 -19.87 6.53
CA GLY A 166 6.21 -19.68 7.57
C GLY A 166 5.90 -18.54 8.54
N ASP A 167 4.71 -17.93 8.47
CA ASP A 167 4.28 -16.86 9.38
C ASP A 167 3.65 -17.45 10.66
N PRO A 168 4.28 -17.30 11.85
CA PRO A 168 3.76 -17.81 13.11
C PRO A 168 2.89 -16.80 13.87
N VAL A 169 2.75 -15.55 13.39
CA VAL A 169 2.18 -14.44 14.17
C VAL A 169 0.85 -13.93 13.65
N THR A 170 0.62 -13.86 12.33
CA THR A 170 -0.64 -13.29 11.81
C THR A 170 -1.82 -14.11 12.28
N ARG A 171 -2.90 -13.42 12.67
CA ARG A 171 -4.17 -14.03 13.04
C ARG A 171 -5.33 -13.19 12.50
N LEU A 172 -6.39 -13.88 12.15
CA LEU A 172 -7.67 -13.33 11.72
C LEU A 172 -8.72 -14.10 12.50
N ASP A 173 -9.64 -13.37 13.10
CA ASP A 173 -10.62 -13.89 14.05
C ASP A 173 -12.03 -13.44 13.69
N ARG A 174 -12.16 -12.32 12.97
CA ARG A 174 -13.44 -11.70 12.60
C ARG A 174 -13.49 -11.43 11.10
N LYS A 175 -14.71 -11.25 10.59
CA LYS A 175 -15.00 -10.80 9.23
C LYS A 175 -15.03 -9.29 9.14
N GLU A 176 -15.10 -8.77 7.92
CA GLU A 176 -15.52 -7.38 7.72
C GLU A 176 -16.98 -7.22 8.20
N PRO A 177 -17.35 -6.08 8.83
CA PRO A 177 -16.47 -4.95 9.18
C PRO A 177 -15.80 -5.09 10.56
N ASP A 178 -16.18 -6.09 11.36
CA ASP A 178 -15.80 -6.23 12.78
C ASP A 178 -14.28 -6.35 13.02
N LEU A 179 -13.53 -6.90 12.06
CA LEU A 179 -12.07 -6.98 12.12
C LEU A 179 -11.37 -5.60 12.17
N ASN A 180 -12.08 -4.52 11.86
CA ASN A 180 -11.53 -3.15 11.92
C ASN A 180 -11.72 -2.48 13.29
N LEU A 181 -12.39 -3.15 14.23
CA LEU A 181 -12.61 -2.62 15.56
C LEU A 181 -11.33 -2.70 16.39
N MET A 182 -10.73 -1.53 16.62
CA MET A 182 -9.58 -1.38 17.49
C MET A 182 -10.03 -1.42 18.96
N VAL A 183 -9.58 -2.42 19.68
CA VAL A 183 -9.78 -2.58 21.12
C VAL A 183 -8.41 -2.65 21.79
N ALA A 184 -8.24 -1.94 22.90
CA ALA A 184 -6.97 -1.95 23.65
C ALA A 184 -6.61 -3.38 24.05
N ASP A 185 -5.33 -3.73 23.89
CA ASP A 185 -4.74 -5.05 24.20
C ASP A 185 -5.36 -6.26 23.46
N ASP A 186 -6.26 -6.01 22.50
CA ASP A 186 -6.83 -7.04 21.67
C ASP A 186 -5.86 -7.42 20.55
N ILE A 187 -5.44 -8.69 20.55
CA ILE A 187 -4.53 -9.22 19.55
C ILE A 187 -5.26 -9.79 18.33
N ARG A 188 -6.59 -9.87 18.34
CA ARG A 188 -7.37 -10.39 17.21
C ARG A 188 -7.17 -9.56 15.95
N ASP A 189 -7.18 -10.23 14.80
CA ASP A 189 -7.04 -9.58 13.47
C ASP A 189 -5.75 -8.78 13.30
N THR A 190 -4.68 -9.17 14.03
CA THR A 190 -3.37 -8.50 13.97
C THR A 190 -2.32 -9.31 13.24
N THR A 191 -1.36 -8.59 12.67
CA THR A 191 -0.08 -9.09 12.15
C THR A 191 1.06 -8.24 12.72
N THR A 192 2.30 -8.52 12.33
CA THR A 192 3.44 -7.62 12.50
C THR A 192 3.89 -7.07 11.14
N PRO A 193 4.51 -5.88 11.08
CA PRO A 193 5.07 -5.36 9.84
C PRO A 193 6.01 -6.36 9.15
N ALA A 194 6.88 -7.03 9.93
CA ALA A 194 7.82 -8.01 9.42
C ALA A 194 7.14 -9.27 8.86
N ALA A 195 6.13 -9.81 9.54
CA ALA A 195 5.42 -11.00 9.07
C ALA A 195 4.66 -10.73 7.77
N MET A 196 3.91 -9.64 7.71
CA MET A 196 3.19 -9.26 6.49
C MET A 196 4.13 -8.95 5.31
N ALA A 197 5.32 -8.39 5.57
CA ALA A 197 6.34 -8.26 4.53
C ALA A 197 6.84 -9.63 4.05
N ALA A 198 7.10 -10.57 4.96
CA ALA A 198 7.50 -11.93 4.59
C ALA A 198 6.40 -12.69 3.82
N ASP A 199 5.14 -12.52 4.20
CA ASP A 199 4.00 -13.09 3.47
C ASP A 199 3.91 -12.56 2.04
N LEU A 200 4.04 -11.24 1.87
CA LEU A 200 4.06 -10.63 0.54
C LEU A 200 5.26 -11.14 -0.29
N ASP A 201 6.43 -11.29 0.31
CA ASP A 201 7.62 -11.86 -0.33
C ASP A 201 7.35 -13.30 -0.79
N ALA A 202 6.80 -14.14 0.09
CA ALA A 202 6.49 -15.54 -0.22
C ALA A 202 5.46 -15.68 -1.36
N LEU A 203 4.46 -14.79 -1.41
CA LEU A 203 3.39 -14.80 -2.42
C LEU A 203 3.84 -14.27 -3.79
N ILE A 204 4.73 -13.27 -3.83
CA ILE A 204 5.07 -12.55 -5.06
C ILE A 204 6.47 -12.85 -5.59
N LEU A 205 7.44 -13.11 -4.72
CA LEU A 205 8.83 -13.35 -5.11
C LEU A 205 9.26 -14.80 -4.85
N GLY A 206 8.63 -15.47 -3.87
CA GLY A 206 8.82 -16.89 -3.57
C GLY A 206 8.14 -17.82 -4.57
N ASP A 207 8.05 -19.10 -4.23
CA ASP A 207 7.50 -20.18 -5.07
C ASP A 207 6.13 -20.70 -4.60
N ARG A 208 5.49 -20.00 -3.65
CA ARG A 208 4.22 -20.44 -3.06
C ARG A 208 3.08 -20.55 -4.07
N LEU A 209 3.04 -19.61 -5.00
CA LEU A 209 2.06 -19.55 -6.10
C LEU A 209 2.73 -19.92 -7.41
N SER A 210 2.00 -20.57 -8.30
CA SER A 210 2.44 -20.80 -9.67
C SER A 210 2.75 -19.47 -10.36
N PRO A 211 3.59 -19.47 -11.42
CA PRO A 211 3.91 -18.24 -12.16
C PRO A 211 2.67 -17.48 -12.66
N GLU A 212 1.61 -18.19 -13.05
CA GLU A 212 0.35 -17.58 -13.51
C GLU A 212 -0.36 -16.86 -12.36
N MET A 213 -0.55 -17.53 -11.22
CA MET A 213 -1.25 -16.96 -10.07
C MET A 213 -0.48 -15.80 -9.45
N ARG A 214 0.84 -15.91 -9.39
CA ARG A 214 1.74 -14.82 -8.97
C ARG A 214 1.63 -13.60 -9.88
N HIS A 215 1.60 -13.81 -11.19
CA HIS A 215 1.41 -12.73 -12.16
C HIS A 215 0.06 -12.03 -11.96
N ARG A 216 -1.00 -12.80 -11.73
CA ARG A 216 -2.34 -12.28 -11.46
C ARG A 216 -2.41 -11.45 -10.18
N LEU A 217 -1.89 -11.98 -9.06
CA LEU A 217 -1.83 -11.25 -7.79
C LEU A 217 -1.01 -9.96 -7.91
N THR A 218 0.13 -10.04 -8.60
CA THR A 218 0.99 -8.88 -8.90
C THR A 218 0.22 -7.82 -9.69
N LYS A 219 -0.55 -8.23 -10.71
CA LYS A 219 -1.37 -7.31 -11.51
C LYS A 219 -2.42 -6.60 -10.65
N TRP A 220 -3.10 -7.31 -9.76
CA TRP A 220 -4.08 -6.70 -8.86
C TRP A 220 -3.45 -5.75 -7.85
N LEU A 221 -2.29 -6.10 -7.26
CA LEU A 221 -1.53 -5.20 -6.41
C LEU A 221 -1.15 -3.90 -7.14
N ILE A 222 -0.65 -4.01 -8.37
CA ILE A 222 -0.31 -2.83 -9.20
C ILE A 222 -1.55 -2.00 -9.51
N GLY A 223 -2.68 -2.67 -9.78
CA GLY A 223 -3.97 -2.06 -10.10
C GLY A 223 -4.72 -1.50 -8.90
N ASN A 224 -4.16 -1.54 -7.68
CA ASN A 224 -4.82 -0.99 -6.51
C ASN A 224 -5.11 0.51 -6.65
N GLN A 225 -6.36 0.90 -6.37
CA GLN A 225 -6.85 2.27 -6.50
C GLN A 225 -6.95 3.01 -5.16
N THR A 226 -6.80 2.29 -4.04
CA THR A 226 -6.95 2.87 -2.70
C THR A 226 -5.65 3.46 -2.12
N GLY A 227 -4.50 3.16 -2.73
CA GLY A 227 -3.17 3.52 -2.22
C GLY A 227 -2.58 4.84 -2.73
N ALA A 228 -3.32 5.60 -3.55
CA ALA A 228 -2.78 6.75 -4.28
C ALA A 228 -2.11 7.82 -3.37
N HIS A 229 -2.68 8.06 -2.19
CA HIS A 229 -2.18 9.06 -1.24
C HIS A 229 -1.25 8.51 -0.16
N ARG A 230 -0.98 7.19 -0.17
CA ARG A 230 -0.18 6.49 0.84
C ARG A 230 1.26 6.28 0.35
N LEU A 231 1.74 5.04 0.33
CA LEU A 231 3.12 4.75 -0.06
C LEU A 231 3.41 5.25 -1.47
N ARG A 232 2.44 5.14 -2.40
CA ARG A 232 2.57 5.64 -3.78
C ARG A 232 2.96 7.12 -3.85
N ALA A 233 2.37 7.96 -3.01
CA ALA A 233 2.65 9.40 -2.98
C ALA A 233 4.05 9.76 -2.45
N GLY A 234 4.72 8.81 -1.78
CA GLY A 234 6.07 8.97 -1.27
C GLY A 234 7.18 8.62 -2.25
N LEU A 235 6.87 7.81 -3.27
CA LEU A 235 7.87 7.24 -4.16
C LEU A 235 8.26 8.21 -5.30
N PRO A 236 9.51 8.12 -5.81
CA PRO A 236 9.92 8.84 -7.01
C PRO A 236 9.02 8.52 -8.21
N HIS A 237 8.82 9.51 -9.08
CA HIS A 237 8.05 9.34 -10.30
C HIS A 237 8.62 8.22 -11.17
N GLY A 238 7.74 7.38 -11.72
CA GLY A 238 8.09 6.26 -12.59
C GLY A 238 8.49 4.97 -11.87
N TRP A 239 8.63 4.99 -10.53
CA TRP A 239 8.80 3.74 -9.78
C TRP A 239 7.50 2.95 -9.80
N LYS A 240 7.60 1.66 -10.12
CA LYS A 240 6.45 0.78 -10.13
C LYS A 240 6.21 0.29 -8.71
N ILE A 241 4.94 0.23 -8.31
CA ILE A 241 4.50 -0.22 -6.99
C ILE A 241 3.23 -1.07 -7.16
N GLY A 242 3.15 -2.15 -6.39
CA GLY A 242 1.93 -2.88 -6.14
C GLY A 242 1.69 -2.98 -4.65
N ASP A 243 0.50 -2.60 -4.19
CA ASP A 243 0.20 -2.39 -2.78
C ASP A 243 -1.21 -2.86 -2.39
N LYS A 244 -1.40 -3.09 -1.10
CA LYS A 244 -2.71 -3.30 -0.48
C LYS A 244 -2.84 -2.46 0.78
N THR A 245 -3.89 -1.64 0.80
CA THR A 245 -4.20 -0.76 1.93
C THR A 245 -5.11 -1.42 2.98
N GLY A 246 -5.04 -0.92 4.22
CA GLY A 246 -6.02 -1.14 5.28
C GLY A 246 -6.38 0.16 6.00
N SER A 247 -7.64 0.34 6.39
CA SER A 247 -8.12 1.59 7.00
C SER A 247 -9.07 1.31 8.15
N GLY A 248 -9.04 2.17 9.16
CA GLY A 248 -9.97 2.15 10.29
C GLY A 248 -9.94 3.50 11.01
N VAL A 249 -10.72 3.62 12.08
CA VAL A 249 -10.71 4.85 12.91
C VAL A 249 -9.34 5.01 13.57
N GLY A 250 -8.63 6.10 13.25
CA GLY A 250 -7.26 6.33 13.73
C GLY A 250 -6.21 5.39 13.12
N ILE A 251 -6.56 4.60 12.09
CA ILE A 251 -5.69 3.59 11.47
C ILE A 251 -5.46 3.91 9.99
N ALA A 252 -4.21 3.73 9.53
CA ALA A 252 -3.86 3.71 8.11
C ALA A 252 -2.69 2.72 7.90
N ASN A 253 -2.92 1.72 7.06
CA ASN A 253 -1.96 0.66 6.76
C ASN A 253 -1.72 0.56 5.26
N ASP A 254 -0.52 0.21 4.86
CA ASP A 254 -0.22 -0.07 3.46
C ASP A 254 0.99 -1.01 3.36
N VAL A 255 0.89 -2.01 2.50
CA VAL A 255 1.89 -3.06 2.32
C VAL A 255 2.17 -3.18 0.84
N ALA A 256 3.43 -3.01 0.45
CA ALA A 256 3.81 -2.85 -0.93
C ALA A 256 5.08 -3.61 -1.32
N LEU A 257 5.10 -4.04 -2.57
CA LEU A 257 6.30 -4.41 -3.31
C LEU A 257 6.60 -3.29 -4.30
N VAL A 258 7.83 -2.78 -4.26
CA VAL A 258 8.26 -1.64 -5.06
C VAL A 258 9.41 -2.06 -5.95
N TRP A 259 9.33 -1.71 -7.24
CA TRP A 259 10.37 -1.95 -8.24
C TRP A 259 11.01 -0.63 -8.67
N PRO A 260 12.16 -0.26 -8.10
CA PRO A 260 12.97 0.83 -8.62
C PRO A 260 13.59 0.45 -9.98
N PRO A 261 13.89 1.42 -10.86
CA PRO A 261 14.54 1.15 -12.13
C PRO A 261 15.98 0.63 -11.92
N GLY A 262 16.36 -0.42 -12.63
CA GLY A 262 17.74 -0.90 -12.70
C GLY A 262 18.25 -1.70 -11.50
N ARG A 263 17.39 -2.09 -10.55
CA ARG A 263 17.78 -2.90 -9.38
C ARG A 263 16.68 -3.86 -8.93
N ALA A 264 17.02 -4.74 -7.99
CA ALA A 264 16.04 -5.63 -7.37
C ALA A 264 14.97 -4.84 -6.58
N PRO A 265 13.75 -5.39 -6.42
CA PRO A 265 12.69 -4.71 -5.69
C PRO A 265 12.96 -4.66 -4.17
N PHE A 266 12.16 -3.88 -3.46
CA PHE A 266 12.08 -3.94 -2.00
C PHE A 266 10.63 -4.05 -1.54
N LEU A 267 10.44 -4.60 -0.35
CA LEU A 267 9.14 -4.65 0.32
C LEU A 267 9.06 -3.57 1.38
N LEU A 268 7.88 -3.00 1.53
CA LEU A 268 7.59 -1.99 2.54
C LEU A 268 6.23 -2.27 3.16
N SER A 269 6.21 -2.61 4.44
CA SER A 269 5.00 -2.93 5.21
C SER A 269 4.85 -1.88 6.31
N VAL A 270 3.80 -1.05 6.24
CA VAL A 270 3.61 0.11 7.11
C VAL A 270 2.25 0.04 7.79
N TYR A 271 2.25 0.13 9.11
CA TYR A 271 1.07 0.10 9.95
C TYR A 271 1.07 1.31 10.88
N LEU A 272 0.03 2.12 10.83
CA LEU A 272 -0.16 3.26 11.73
C LEU A 272 -1.48 3.05 12.48
N THR A 273 -1.43 3.02 13.81
CA THR A 273 -2.61 2.82 14.66
C THR A 273 -2.71 3.87 15.76
N GLY A 274 -3.93 4.20 16.18
CA GLY A 274 -4.18 5.18 17.24
C GLY A 274 -3.73 6.61 16.92
N ALA A 275 -3.53 6.95 15.64
CA ALA A 275 -3.12 8.29 15.25
C ALA A 275 -4.26 9.30 15.39
N THR A 276 -3.94 10.50 15.88
CA THR A 276 -4.93 11.54 16.23
C THR A 276 -5.26 12.48 15.08
N GLY A 277 -4.42 12.52 14.03
CA GLY A 277 -4.64 13.34 12.84
C GLY A 277 -5.77 12.83 11.94
N THR A 278 -6.18 13.66 10.97
CA THR A 278 -7.16 13.31 9.93
C THR A 278 -6.68 12.17 9.04
N ALA A 279 -7.58 11.59 8.22
CA ALA A 279 -7.19 10.55 7.25
C ALA A 279 -6.06 11.01 6.31
N VAL A 280 -6.14 12.25 5.81
CA VAL A 280 -5.10 12.86 4.96
C VAL A 280 -3.76 12.96 5.69
N GLN A 281 -3.76 13.34 6.96
CA GLN A 281 -2.54 13.42 7.77
C GLN A 281 -1.94 12.03 8.03
N ARG A 282 -2.78 11.01 8.27
CA ARG A 282 -2.33 9.62 8.41
C ARG A 282 -1.73 9.09 7.12
N ASP A 283 -2.38 9.31 5.98
CA ASP A 283 -1.86 8.92 4.66
C ASP A 283 -0.52 9.62 4.35
N ALA A 284 -0.36 10.89 4.75
CA ALA A 284 0.90 11.62 4.60
C ALA A 284 2.06 11.02 5.43
N VAL A 285 1.78 10.41 6.59
CA VAL A 285 2.80 9.68 7.37
C VAL A 285 3.31 8.46 6.59
N LEU A 286 2.40 7.72 5.95
CA LEU A 286 2.76 6.58 5.09
C LEU A 286 3.55 7.06 3.87
N ALA A 287 3.13 8.15 3.23
CA ALA A 287 3.87 8.74 2.11
C ALA A 287 5.30 9.17 2.50
N GLU A 288 5.49 9.83 3.65
CA GLU A 288 6.85 10.17 4.11
C GLU A 288 7.67 8.92 4.43
N THR A 289 7.05 7.87 4.97
CA THR A 289 7.74 6.58 5.20
C THR A 289 8.27 5.98 3.90
N ALA A 290 7.48 5.97 2.83
CA ALA A 290 7.92 5.52 1.51
C ALA A 290 9.02 6.42 0.91
N ARG A 291 8.93 7.74 1.11
CA ARG A 291 9.97 8.69 0.68
C ARG A 291 11.31 8.43 1.37
N LEU A 292 11.28 8.10 2.66
CA LEU A 292 12.47 7.73 3.41
C LEU A 292 13.06 6.41 2.90
N ALA A 293 12.23 5.39 2.65
CA ALA A 293 12.68 4.12 2.07
C ALA A 293 13.32 4.31 0.68
N ALA A 294 12.71 5.12 -0.19
CA ALA A 294 13.27 5.42 -1.51
C ALA A 294 14.65 6.10 -1.47
N ARG A 295 14.92 6.91 -0.44
CA ARG A 295 16.25 7.53 -0.22
C ARG A 295 17.31 6.54 0.23
N ILE A 296 16.94 5.43 0.88
CA ILE A 296 17.89 4.35 1.19
C ILE A 296 18.37 3.70 -0.10
N VAL A 297 17.44 3.51 -1.04
CA VAL A 297 17.63 2.79 -2.29
C VAL A 297 18.31 3.63 -3.37
N ALA A 298 18.09 4.95 -3.36
CA ALA A 298 18.68 5.86 -4.34
C ALA A 298 20.10 6.35 -3.96
N ALA A 299 20.62 5.92 -2.82
CA ALA A 299 21.95 6.24 -2.31
C ALA A 299 22.97 5.19 -2.74
#